data_AF-A0A921R2Q7-F1
#
_entry.id   AF-A0A921R2Q7-F1
#
_cell.length_a   1.000
_cell.length_b   1.000
_cell.length_c   1.000
_cell.angle_alpha   90.00
_cell.angle_beta   90.00
_cell.angle_gamma   90.00
#
_symmetry.space_group_name_H-M   'P 1'
#
loop_
_entity.id
_entity.type
_entity.pdbx_description
1 polymer ?
#
loop_
_entity_poly.entity_id
_entity_poly.type
_entity_poly.pdbx_seq_one_letter_code
_entity_poly.pdbx_strand_id
1 'polypeptide(L)'
;MGLVLVLFETPSGFAIFNIDGVQLFLPKAEENIWANYVKDYMTHRVIWLKEFKTFKNKSNAFNHTGINSELAQMIKKWRLPGQLLAVGKQEHKTIIEQKLKISCLFNEAVMEVMWGIKHLMKSLVPQEKSELPMEERLLMSYGLKTLLNRHGFNVKPEMVFYVILKMKMDMMILKWYTTNLPNSFSVYHCWM
;
A
#
# COMPACT_ATOMS: atom_id res chain seq x y z
N MET A 1 -3.90 -16.49 -12.77
CA MET A 1 -3.26 -15.54 -11.84
C MET A 1 -4.29 -15.14 -10.81
N GLY A 2 -3.97 -15.29 -9.52
CA GLY A 2 -4.95 -15.25 -8.44
C GLY A 2 -4.66 -14.16 -7.40
N LEU A 3 -5.48 -14.14 -6.34
CA LEU A 3 -5.29 -13.26 -5.18
C LEU A 3 -3.96 -13.55 -4.49
N VAL A 4 -3.24 -12.51 -4.06
CA VAL A 4 -2.07 -12.63 -3.19
C VAL A 4 -2.47 -12.15 -1.80
N LEU A 5 -2.01 -12.85 -0.76
CA LEU A 5 -2.20 -12.40 0.63
C LEU A 5 -1.08 -11.42 0.97
N VAL A 6 -1.37 -10.35 1.69
CA VAL A 6 -0.39 -9.35 2.12
C VAL A 6 -0.38 -9.28 3.64
N LEU A 7 0.79 -9.47 4.23
CA LEU A 7 1.02 -9.21 5.66
C LEU A 7 1.61 -7.82 5.83
N PHE A 8 0.86 -6.95 6.49
CA PHE A 8 1.24 -5.58 6.77
C PHE A 8 1.42 -5.37 8.28
N GLU A 9 2.54 -4.78 8.68
CA GLU A 9 2.76 -4.37 10.07
C GLU A 9 2.24 -2.95 10.27
N THR A 10 1.39 -2.75 11.27
CA THR A 10 0.85 -1.45 11.66
C THR A 10 1.55 -0.94 12.92
N PRO A 11 1.33 0.32 13.34
CA PRO A 11 1.87 0.83 14.60
C PRO A 11 1.47 0.00 15.82
N SER A 12 0.23 -0.49 15.91
CA SER A 12 -0.24 -1.24 17.08
C SER A 12 -0.34 -2.75 16.87
N GLY A 13 -0.12 -3.28 15.67
CA GLY A 13 -0.14 -4.72 15.41
C GLY A 13 0.08 -5.12 13.96
N PHE A 14 -0.78 -6.00 13.45
CA PHE A 14 -0.67 -6.57 12.10
C PHE A 14 -2.02 -6.65 11.40
N ALA A 15 -1.99 -6.40 10.09
CA ALA A 15 -3.13 -6.51 9.20
C ALA A 15 -2.85 -7.52 8.07
N ILE A 16 -3.89 -8.26 7.71
CA ILE A 16 -3.92 -9.17 6.57
C ILE A 16 -4.82 -8.56 5.51
N PHE A 17 -4.29 -8.39 4.30
CA PHE A 17 -5.05 -7.98 3.13
C PHE A 17 -5.04 -9.05 2.05
N ASN A 18 -6.07 -9.06 1.21
CA ASN A 18 -5.97 -9.62 -0.13
C ASN A 18 -5.63 -8.51 -1.11
N ILE A 19 -4.75 -8.77 -2.06
CA ILE A 19 -4.54 -7.92 -3.24
C ILE A 19 -4.80 -8.72 -4.51
N ASP A 20 -5.30 -8.06 -5.55
CA ASP A 20 -5.28 -8.59 -6.91
C ASP A 20 -3.82 -8.85 -7.32
N GLY A 21 -3.43 -10.12 -7.36
CA GLY A 21 -2.06 -10.52 -7.62
C GLY A 21 -1.56 -10.11 -9.00
N VAL A 22 -2.44 -9.86 -9.97
CA VAL A 22 -2.05 -9.38 -11.31
C VAL A 22 -1.22 -8.09 -11.19
N GLN A 23 -1.60 -7.19 -10.27
CA GLN A 23 -0.89 -5.92 -10.05
C GLN A 23 0.60 -6.10 -9.73
N LEU A 24 0.96 -7.22 -9.07
CA LEU A 24 2.34 -7.50 -8.65
C LEU A 24 3.23 -8.09 -9.75
N PHE A 25 2.64 -8.55 -10.85
CA PHE A 25 3.36 -9.25 -11.93
C PHE A 25 3.26 -8.54 -13.28
N LEU A 26 2.58 -7.39 -13.35
CA LEU A 26 2.58 -6.56 -14.56
C LEU A 26 3.99 -6.01 -14.84
N PRO A 27 4.33 -5.74 -16.12
CA PRO A 27 5.56 -5.05 -16.46
C PRO A 27 5.66 -3.70 -15.74
N LYS A 28 6.83 -3.42 -15.16
CA LYS A 28 7.09 -2.21 -14.38
C LYS A 28 6.13 -2.00 -13.20
N ALA A 29 5.70 -3.09 -12.55
CA ALA A 29 4.82 -3.03 -11.39
C ALA A 29 5.39 -2.10 -10.29
N GLU A 30 6.70 -2.14 -10.07
CA GLU A 30 7.44 -1.26 -9.16
C GLU A 30 7.33 0.23 -9.51
N GLU A 31 7.06 0.59 -10.76
CA GLU A 31 6.88 1.99 -11.16
C GLU A 31 5.41 2.45 -11.14
N ASN A 32 4.46 1.52 -11.22
CA ASN A 32 3.06 1.82 -11.55
C ASN A 32 2.09 1.60 -10.38
N ILE A 33 2.41 0.73 -9.42
CA ILE A 33 1.49 0.35 -8.34
C ILE A 33 0.99 1.54 -7.51
N TRP A 34 1.83 2.56 -7.28
CA TRP A 34 1.47 3.75 -6.50
C TRP A 34 0.20 4.44 -7.01
N ALA A 35 -0.08 4.38 -8.31
CA ALA A 35 -1.24 5.01 -8.93
C ALA A 35 -2.56 4.47 -8.36
N ASN A 36 -2.57 3.20 -7.91
CA ASN A 36 -3.73 2.58 -7.28
C ASN A 36 -4.07 3.17 -5.90
N TYR A 37 -3.15 3.92 -5.29
CA TYR A 37 -3.27 4.49 -3.95
C TYR A 37 -3.50 6.01 -3.96
N VAL A 38 -3.77 6.59 -5.13
CA VAL A 38 -4.11 8.01 -5.26
C VAL A 38 -5.55 8.28 -4.83
N LYS A 39 -6.47 7.34 -5.09
CA LYS A 39 -7.91 7.48 -4.76
C LYS A 39 -8.46 6.24 -4.07
N ASP A 40 -9.19 6.46 -2.99
CA ASP A 40 -9.77 5.40 -2.16
C ASP A 40 -10.60 4.40 -2.98
N TYR A 41 -11.44 4.84 -3.92
CA TYR A 41 -12.24 3.91 -4.73
C TYR A 41 -11.42 3.05 -5.70
N MET A 42 -10.25 3.52 -6.15
CA MET A 42 -9.33 2.70 -6.96
C MET A 42 -8.65 1.67 -6.07
N THR A 43 -8.23 2.10 -4.88
CA THR A 43 -7.59 1.23 -3.88
C THR A 43 -8.52 0.09 -3.47
N HIS A 44 -9.78 0.38 -3.14
CA HIS A 44 -10.76 -0.65 -2.77
C HIS A 44 -11.14 -1.63 -3.89
N ARG A 45 -10.70 -1.40 -5.13
CA ARG A 45 -10.83 -2.37 -6.24
C ARG A 45 -9.65 -3.34 -6.34
N VAL A 46 -8.51 -3.00 -5.74
CA VAL A 46 -7.28 -3.79 -5.86
C VAL A 46 -6.88 -4.45 -4.55
N ILE A 47 -7.22 -3.87 -3.39
CA ILE A 47 -6.80 -4.37 -2.08
C ILE A 47 -7.94 -4.31 -1.06
N TRP A 48 -8.05 -5.37 -0.24
CA TRP A 48 -9.14 -5.55 0.73
C TRP A 48 -8.60 -6.05 2.07
N LEU A 49 -8.95 -5.35 3.15
CA LEU A 49 -8.65 -5.79 4.51
C LEU A 49 -9.44 -7.08 4.83
N LYS A 50 -8.75 -8.06 5.40
CA LYS A 50 -9.36 -9.32 5.88
C LYS A 50 -9.40 -9.39 7.38
N GLU A 51 -8.30 -9.04 8.03
CA GLU A 51 -8.21 -9.06 9.49
C GLU A 51 -7.16 -8.05 9.95
N PHE A 52 -7.44 -7.41 11.08
CA PHE A 52 -6.50 -6.58 11.80
C PHE A 52 -6.53 -7.00 13.26
N LYS A 53 -5.35 -7.11 13.87
CA LYS A 53 -5.20 -7.36 15.31
C LYS A 53 -4.10 -6.50 15.89
N THR A 54 -4.35 -5.97 17.08
CA THR A 54 -3.35 -5.31 17.90
C THR A 54 -2.53 -6.33 18.66
N PHE A 55 -1.25 -6.04 18.86
CA PHE A 55 -0.31 -6.89 19.59
C PHE A 55 0.31 -6.08 20.72
N LYS A 56 0.08 -6.50 21.98
CA LYS A 56 0.63 -5.83 23.17
C LYS A 56 2.14 -5.67 23.10
N ASN A 57 2.83 -6.66 22.54
CA ASN A 57 4.26 -6.59 22.26
C ASN A 57 4.51 -7.03 20.80
N LYS A 58 4.60 -6.07 19.89
CA LYS A 58 4.85 -6.32 18.46
C LYS A 58 6.20 -7.02 18.22
N SER A 59 7.21 -6.72 19.03
CA SER A 59 8.55 -7.33 18.93
C SER A 59 8.52 -8.84 19.18
N ASN A 60 7.46 -9.37 19.81
CA ASN A 60 7.28 -10.81 20.00
C ASN A 60 6.56 -11.49 18.85
N ALA A 61 6.01 -10.75 17.89
CA ALA A 61 5.30 -11.32 16.75
C ALA A 61 6.23 -12.08 15.80
N PHE A 62 7.45 -11.55 15.63
CA PHE A 62 8.60 -12.20 15.00
C PHE A 62 9.76 -12.16 15.98
N ASN A 63 10.28 -13.31 16.38
CA ASN A 63 11.44 -13.40 17.26
C ASN A 63 12.44 -14.43 16.71
N HIS A 64 13.60 -14.56 17.37
CA HIS A 64 14.64 -15.52 16.96
C HIS A 64 14.15 -16.98 16.91
N THR A 65 13.11 -17.34 17.67
CA THR A 65 12.59 -18.73 17.72
C THR A 65 11.54 -18.99 16.65
N GLY A 66 10.90 -17.95 16.13
CA GLY A 66 10.01 -18.03 14.96
C GLY A 66 8.92 -16.96 14.98
N ILE A 67 7.74 -17.37 14.51
CA ILE A 67 6.55 -16.53 14.44
C ILE A 67 5.62 -16.84 15.61
N ASN A 68 5.06 -15.79 16.22
CA ASN A 68 4.06 -15.94 17.26
C ASN A 68 2.84 -16.75 16.78
N SER A 69 2.29 -17.60 17.65
CA SER A 69 1.18 -18.50 17.32
C SER A 69 -0.07 -17.75 16.85
N GLU A 70 -0.39 -16.60 17.44
CA GLU A 70 -1.53 -15.78 17.04
C GLU A 70 -1.35 -15.22 15.63
N LEU A 71 -0.18 -14.66 15.32
CA LEU A 71 0.10 -14.15 13.98
C LEU A 71 0.12 -15.28 12.93
N ALA A 72 0.71 -16.43 13.28
CA ALA A 72 0.70 -17.60 12.42
C ALA A 72 -0.72 -18.11 12.15
N GLN A 73 -1.61 -18.07 13.15
CA GLN A 73 -3.03 -18.41 12.98
C GLN A 73 -3.75 -17.40 12.08
N MET A 74 -3.50 -16.10 12.23
CA MET A 74 -4.06 -15.07 11.34
C MET A 74 -3.68 -15.34 9.88
N ILE A 75 -2.41 -15.61 9.60
CA ILE A 75 -1.92 -15.89 8.24
C ILE A 75 -2.59 -17.17 7.70
N LYS A 76 -2.60 -18.26 8.46
CA LYS A 76 -3.16 -19.55 8.04
C LYS A 76 -4.67 -19.48 7.81
N LYS A 77 -5.39 -18.69 8.60
CA LYS A 77 -6.86 -18.53 8.49
C LYS A 77 -7.28 -17.95 7.14
N TRP A 78 -6.54 -16.98 6.61
CA TRP A 78 -6.91 -16.28 5.38
C TRP A 78 -6.20 -16.76 4.13
N ARG A 79 -5.13 -17.56 4.29
CA ARG A 79 -4.37 -18.08 3.18
C ARG A 79 -5.09 -19.24 2.49
N LEU A 80 -5.25 -19.13 1.18
CA LEU A 80 -5.69 -20.24 0.34
C LEU A 80 -4.53 -21.17 -0.06
N PRO A 81 -4.78 -22.47 -0.31
CA PRO A 81 -3.77 -23.37 -0.83
C PRO A 81 -3.09 -22.83 -2.10
N GLY A 82 -1.76 -22.93 -2.18
CA GLY A 82 -0.97 -22.40 -3.30
C GLY A 82 -0.84 -20.87 -3.36
N GLN A 83 -1.52 -20.13 -2.47
CA GLN A 83 -1.45 -18.67 -2.43
C GLN A 83 -0.09 -18.18 -1.91
N LEU A 84 0.47 -17.16 -2.57
CA LEU A 84 1.66 -16.45 -2.13
C LEU A 84 1.34 -15.45 -1.02
N LEU A 85 2.31 -15.22 -0.14
CA LEU A 85 2.25 -14.19 0.90
C LEU A 85 3.25 -13.06 0.63
N ALA A 86 2.77 -11.88 0.28
CA ALA A 86 3.59 -10.67 0.22
C ALA A 86 3.90 -10.16 1.63
N VAL A 87 5.17 -9.86 1.89
CA VAL A 87 5.65 -9.35 3.17
C VAL A 87 6.53 -8.12 2.97
N GLY A 88 6.57 -7.22 3.96
CA GLY A 88 7.26 -5.93 3.85
C GLY A 88 8.69 -5.93 4.38
N LYS A 89 9.17 -7.06 4.90
CA LYS A 89 10.53 -7.23 5.43
C LYS A 89 11.10 -8.58 5.00
N GLN A 90 12.36 -8.59 4.58
CA GLN A 90 13.06 -9.82 4.19
C GLN A 90 13.17 -10.81 5.36
N GLU A 91 13.33 -10.32 6.58
CA GLU A 91 13.35 -11.15 7.79
C GLU A 91 12.03 -11.93 7.98
N HIS A 92 10.88 -11.26 7.80
CA HIS A 92 9.57 -11.90 7.89
C HIS A 92 9.42 -13.01 6.83
N LYS A 93 9.88 -12.77 5.59
CA LYS A 93 9.89 -13.76 4.51
C LYS A 93 10.63 -15.02 4.96
N THR A 94 11.87 -14.85 5.41
CA THR A 94 12.74 -15.96 5.83
C THR A 94 12.10 -16.77 6.94
N ILE A 95 11.59 -16.12 7.99
CA ILE A 95 10.97 -16.80 9.13
C ILE A 95 9.71 -17.56 8.70
N ILE A 96 8.84 -16.94 7.90
CA ILE A 96 7.57 -17.55 7.48
C ILE A 96 7.82 -18.74 6.55
N GLU A 97 8.71 -18.61 5.58
CA GLU A 97 9.06 -19.71 4.67
C GLU A 97 9.65 -20.90 5.43
N GLN A 98 10.54 -20.63 6.40
CA GLN A 98 11.17 -21.69 7.20
C GLN A 98 10.18 -22.38 8.14
N LYS A 99 9.38 -21.61 8.89
CA LYS A 99 8.57 -22.11 10.02
C LYS A 99 7.15 -22.51 9.61
N LEU A 100 6.54 -21.80 8.66
CA LEU A 100 5.17 -22.08 8.22
C LEU A 100 5.09 -22.79 6.87
N LYS A 101 6.22 -22.91 6.15
CA LYS A 101 6.28 -23.51 4.80
C LYS A 101 5.34 -22.83 3.81
N ILE A 102 5.18 -21.51 3.95
CA ILE A 102 4.39 -20.67 3.05
C ILE A 102 5.36 -19.90 2.15
N SER A 103 5.20 -20.01 0.83
CA SER A 103 5.96 -19.24 -0.15
C SER A 103 5.65 -17.74 -0.05
N CYS A 104 6.68 -16.91 0.02
CA CYS A 104 6.56 -15.48 0.23
C CYS A 104 7.10 -14.64 -0.94
N LEU A 105 6.51 -13.48 -1.14
CA LEU A 105 6.99 -12.44 -2.04
C LEU A 105 7.58 -11.28 -1.23
N PHE A 106 8.78 -10.87 -1.60
CA PHE A 106 9.47 -9.68 -1.09
C PHE A 106 10.29 -9.13 -2.27
N ASN A 107 9.80 -8.05 -2.88
CA ASN A 107 10.41 -7.38 -4.03
C ASN A 107 9.91 -5.93 -4.11
N GLU A 108 10.40 -5.16 -5.07
CA GLU A 108 10.07 -3.72 -5.19
C GLU A 108 8.58 -3.46 -5.43
N ALA A 109 7.89 -4.30 -6.20
CA ALA A 109 6.44 -4.19 -6.39
C ALA A 109 5.67 -4.36 -5.06
N VAL A 110 6.09 -5.31 -4.21
CA VAL A 110 5.53 -5.47 -2.87
C VAL A 110 5.85 -4.26 -1.98
N MET A 111 7.04 -3.67 -2.10
CA MET A 111 7.39 -2.47 -1.33
C MET A 111 6.50 -1.27 -1.70
N GLU A 112 6.15 -1.10 -2.98
CA GLU A 112 5.18 -0.09 -3.40
C GLU A 112 3.76 -0.35 -2.85
N VAL A 113 3.35 -1.61 -2.75
CA VAL A 113 2.09 -1.98 -2.06
C VAL A 113 2.15 -1.59 -0.59
N MET A 114 3.25 -1.90 0.11
CA MET A 114 3.41 -1.54 1.53
C MET A 114 3.39 -0.02 1.73
N TRP A 115 4.04 0.73 0.84
CA TRP A 115 3.97 2.18 0.83
C TRP A 115 2.54 2.69 0.63
N GLY A 116 1.80 2.11 -0.34
CA GLY A 116 0.42 2.48 -0.62
C GLY A 116 -0.52 2.21 0.56
N ILE A 117 -0.35 1.07 1.24
CA ILE A 117 -1.10 0.76 2.46
C ILE A 117 -0.79 1.78 3.56
N LYS A 118 0.49 2.14 3.77
CA LYS A 118 0.87 3.20 4.74
C LYS A 118 0.21 4.52 4.40
N HIS A 119 0.25 4.93 3.13
CA HIS A 119 -0.33 6.19 2.68
C HIS A 119 -1.84 6.29 2.97
N LEU A 120 -2.58 5.19 2.79
CA LEU A 120 -4.02 5.13 3.00
C LEU A 120 -4.43 4.37 4.28
N MET A 121 -3.53 4.22 5.24
CA MET A 121 -3.75 3.34 6.40
C MET A 121 -5.02 3.69 7.17
N LYS A 122 -5.33 4.99 7.36
CA LYS A 122 -6.55 5.44 8.04
C LYS A 122 -7.84 4.99 7.33
N SER A 123 -7.81 4.86 6.00
CA SER A 123 -8.95 4.40 5.18
C SER A 123 -8.99 2.87 5.07
N LEU A 124 -7.82 2.25 4.94
CA LEU A 124 -7.69 0.79 4.75
C LEU A 124 -7.77 -0.03 6.05
N VAL A 125 -7.38 0.55 7.19
CA VAL A 125 -7.41 -0.07 8.53
C VAL A 125 -8.06 0.92 9.50
N PRO A 126 -9.37 1.19 9.39
CA PRO A 126 -10.04 2.16 10.25
C PRO A 126 -10.03 1.78 11.74
N GLN A 127 -9.76 0.50 12.06
CA GLN A 127 -9.61 0.01 13.43
C GLN A 127 -8.25 0.38 14.06
N GLU A 128 -7.24 0.74 13.25
CA GLU A 128 -5.94 1.19 13.75
C GLU A 128 -6.06 2.62 14.27
N LYS A 129 -5.89 2.77 15.58
CA LYS A 129 -6.02 4.05 16.29
C LYS A 129 -4.67 4.74 16.48
N SER A 130 -3.57 4.00 16.37
CA SER A 130 -2.22 4.54 16.53
C SER A 130 -1.74 5.19 15.24
N GLU A 131 -1.05 6.31 15.40
CA GLU A 131 -0.46 7.05 14.31
C GLU A 131 0.86 6.41 13.85
N LEU A 132 1.11 6.40 12.54
CA LEU A 132 2.45 6.07 12.03
C LEU A 132 3.47 7.09 12.53
N PRO A 133 4.71 6.65 12.87
CA PRO A 133 5.82 7.56 13.11
C PRO A 133 6.04 8.52 11.93
N MET A 134 6.54 9.72 12.20
CA MET A 134 6.74 10.74 11.16
C MET A 134 7.66 10.24 10.04
N GLU A 135 8.72 9.51 10.41
CA GLU A 135 9.70 8.96 9.49
C GLU A 135 9.05 7.98 8.51
N GLU A 136 8.12 7.16 8.98
CA GLU A 136 7.39 6.21 8.14
C GLU A 136 6.35 6.87 7.25
N ARG A 137 5.81 8.03 7.66
CA ARG A 137 4.88 8.84 6.86
C ARG A 137 5.55 9.55 5.70
N LEU A 138 6.84 9.87 5.86
CA LEU A 138 7.63 10.58 4.86
C LEU A 138 8.27 9.65 3.82
N LEU A 139 8.11 8.33 3.94
CA LEU A 139 8.65 7.38 2.98
C LEU A 139 8.11 7.66 1.57
N MET A 140 9.02 7.57 0.59
CA MET A 140 8.75 7.86 -0.80
C MET A 140 8.30 6.62 -1.56
N SER A 141 7.26 6.74 -2.39
CA SER A 141 7.03 5.78 -3.47
C SER A 141 8.14 5.89 -4.49
N TYR A 142 8.74 4.76 -4.83
CA TYR A 142 9.73 4.65 -5.89
C TYR A 142 9.12 5.03 -7.25
N GLY A 143 7.94 4.49 -7.57
CA GLY A 143 7.30 4.74 -8.86
C GLY A 143 6.89 6.19 -9.05
N LEU A 144 6.30 6.82 -8.02
CA LEU A 144 5.92 8.23 -8.07
C LEU A 144 7.15 9.13 -8.20
N LYS A 145 8.21 8.87 -7.42
CA LYS A 145 9.47 9.61 -7.55
C LYS A 145 10.06 9.48 -8.94
N THR A 146 10.08 8.27 -9.48
CA THR A 146 10.61 7.98 -10.81
C THR A 146 9.82 8.72 -11.89
N LEU A 147 8.49 8.73 -11.80
CA LEU A 147 7.63 9.51 -12.69
C LEU A 147 7.95 11.02 -12.60
N LEU A 148 7.99 11.58 -11.39
CA LEU A 148 8.23 13.01 -11.19
C LEU A 148 9.61 13.44 -11.70
N ASN A 149 10.64 12.64 -11.44
CA ASN A 149 11.99 12.87 -11.94
C ASN A 149 12.04 12.87 -13.48
N ARG A 150 11.31 11.95 -14.15
CA ARG A 150 11.21 11.92 -15.62
C ARG A 150 10.58 13.18 -16.20
N HIS A 151 9.73 13.86 -15.43
CA HIS A 151 9.14 15.15 -15.79
C HIS A 151 9.94 16.37 -15.31
N GLY A 152 11.16 16.17 -14.80
CA GLY A 152 12.06 17.26 -14.38
C GLY A 152 11.80 17.82 -12.99
N PHE A 153 10.95 17.18 -12.17
CA PHE A 153 10.73 17.59 -10.79
C PHE A 153 11.75 16.93 -9.86
N ASN A 154 12.52 17.73 -9.12
CA ASN A 154 13.42 17.23 -8.07
C ASN A 154 12.68 17.13 -6.73
N VAL A 155 12.17 15.94 -6.42
CA VAL A 155 11.24 15.74 -5.31
C VAL A 155 11.96 15.14 -4.09
N LYS A 156 11.82 15.81 -2.94
CA LYS A 156 12.28 15.28 -1.64
C LYS A 156 11.17 14.44 -0.97
N PRO A 157 11.53 13.55 -0.03
CA PRO A 157 10.57 12.72 0.70
C PRO A 157 9.34 13.45 1.25
N GLU A 158 9.55 14.64 1.79
CA GLU A 158 8.52 15.45 2.42
C GLU A 158 7.52 16.03 1.40
N MET A 159 7.95 16.20 0.15
CA MET A 159 7.13 16.81 -0.89
C MET A 159 6.05 15.87 -1.42
N VAL A 160 6.23 14.54 -1.36
CA VAL A 160 5.23 13.61 -1.95
C VAL A 160 3.93 13.61 -1.21
N PHE A 161 3.95 13.78 0.12
CA PHE A 161 2.71 13.98 0.86
C PHE A 161 1.92 15.17 0.30
N TYR A 162 2.61 16.31 0.08
CA TYR A 162 2.02 17.49 -0.55
C TYR A 162 1.60 17.24 -2.01
N VAL A 163 2.40 16.53 -2.81
CA VAL A 163 2.07 16.20 -4.20
C VAL A 163 0.81 15.36 -4.28
N ILE A 164 0.69 14.30 -3.46
CA ILE A 164 -0.50 13.45 -3.46
C ILE A 164 -1.72 14.21 -2.94
N LEU A 165 -1.57 15.01 -1.88
CA LEU A 165 -2.65 15.88 -1.39
C LEU A 165 -3.09 16.87 -2.47
N LYS A 166 -2.15 17.50 -3.17
CA LYS A 166 -2.44 18.41 -4.27
C LYS A 166 -3.13 17.70 -5.42
N MET A 167 -2.65 16.53 -5.85
CA MET A 167 -3.30 15.72 -6.88
C MET A 167 -4.74 15.33 -6.48
N LYS A 168 -4.96 14.97 -5.21
CA LYS A 168 -6.30 14.72 -4.67
C LYS A 168 -7.17 15.98 -4.74
N MET A 169 -6.63 17.14 -4.34
CA MET A 169 -7.34 18.41 -4.35
C MET A 169 -7.67 18.89 -5.77
N ASP A 170 -6.69 18.96 -6.67
CA ASP A 170 -6.85 19.37 -8.07
C ASP A 170 -7.89 18.48 -8.77
N MET A 171 -7.90 17.18 -8.50
CA MET A 171 -8.92 16.27 -9.03
C MET A 171 -10.29 16.41 -8.36
N MET A 172 -10.37 16.73 -7.07
CA MET A 172 -11.66 17.05 -6.42
C MET A 172 -12.28 18.31 -7.03
N ILE A 173 -11.44 19.32 -7.30
CA ILE A 173 -11.83 20.53 -8.02
C ILE A 173 -12.34 20.15 -9.41
N LEU A 174 -11.55 19.43 -10.23
CA LEU A 174 -11.97 19.01 -11.58
C LEU A 174 -13.30 18.22 -11.56
N LYS A 175 -13.47 17.33 -10.57
CA LYS A 175 -14.73 16.59 -10.38
C LYS A 175 -15.88 17.55 -10.07
N TRP A 176 -15.69 18.51 -9.16
CA TRP A 176 -16.73 19.50 -8.84
C TRP A 176 -17.11 20.34 -10.07
N TYR A 177 -16.14 20.79 -10.86
CA TYR A 177 -16.38 21.52 -12.11
C TYR A 177 -17.19 20.67 -13.10
N THR A 178 -16.78 19.42 -13.32
CA THR A 178 -17.47 18.51 -14.27
C THR A 178 -18.86 18.06 -13.81
N THR A 179 -19.14 18.01 -12.50
CA THR A 179 -20.45 17.62 -11.97
C THR A 179 -21.41 18.79 -11.76
N ASN A 180 -20.90 19.99 -11.46
CA ASN A 180 -21.75 21.12 -11.04
C ASN A 180 -21.81 22.27 -12.05
N LEU A 181 -20.96 22.27 -13.09
CA LEU A 181 -21.13 23.19 -14.21
C LEU A 181 -21.80 22.43 -15.36
N PRO A 182 -23.00 22.85 -15.79
CA PRO A 182 -23.61 22.28 -16.97
C PRO A 182 -22.75 22.62 -18.18
N ASN A 183 -22.48 21.61 -19.03
CA ASN A 183 -21.73 21.68 -20.28
C ASN A 183 -21.88 23.04 -20.97
N SER A 184 -20.96 23.96 -20.71
CA SER A 184 -20.87 25.21 -21.43
C SER A 184 -19.46 25.75 -21.33
N PHE A 185 -18.89 25.94 -22.52
CA PHE A 185 -17.68 26.70 -22.84
C PHE A 185 -16.31 26.00 -22.71
N SER A 186 -15.90 25.41 -23.83
CA SER A 186 -14.85 25.99 -24.70
C SER A 186 -14.11 27.20 -24.08
N VAL A 187 -13.06 26.95 -23.31
CA VAL A 187 -11.97 27.92 -23.12
C VAL A 187 -10.64 27.17 -23.12
N TYR A 188 -10.32 26.54 -24.25
CA TYR A 188 -8.92 26.27 -24.62
C TYR A 188 -8.43 27.43 -25.49
N HIS A 189 -8.22 28.61 -24.90
CA HIS A 189 -7.41 29.68 -25.49
C HIS A 189 -6.98 30.64 -24.37
N CYS A 190 -5.83 30.35 -23.76
CA CYS A 190 -4.81 31.30 -23.32
C CYS A 190 -3.85 30.62 -22.33
N TRP A 191 -2.86 29.94 -22.88
CA TRP A 191 -1.51 29.84 -22.30
C TRP A 191 -0.55 29.71 -23.49
N MET A 192 -0.34 30.81 -24.22
CA MET A 192 0.96 31.17 -24.79
C MET A 192 1.60 32.18 -23.85
#